data_AF-A0A8S1LE58-F1
#
_entry.id   AF-A0A8S1LE58-F1
#
_cell.length_a   1.000
_cell.length_b   1.000
_cell.length_c   1.000
_cell.angle_alpha   90.00
_cell.angle_beta   90.00
_cell.angle_gamma   90.00
#
_symmetry.space_group_name_H-M   'P 1'
#
loop_
_entity.id
_entity.type
_entity.pdbx_description
1 polymer ?
#
loop_
_entity_poly.entity_id
_entity_poly.type
_entity_poly.pdbx_seq_one_letter_code
_entity_poly.pdbx_strand_id
1 'polypeptide(L)'
;MKAFTLIYYIVPQDNDDVEIPNAFGIGKQIDQVTLKDIKSSFPLQGEYIFRFRYKTSHNTVWLDLPTDTSQIPLFNNRILLKATRISWESPNNQNQQTQGQQQVNSTAQQQSQNQSTTQQVFAQFQQPQQNQQQVQMQQQSQNQNLIDF
;
A
#
# COMPACT_ATOMS: atom_id res chain seq x y z
N MET A 1 -19.01 29.03 15.55
CA MET A 1 -17.68 28.41 15.72
C MET A 1 -17.28 27.76 14.40
N LYS A 2 -16.02 27.87 13.96
CA LYS A 2 -15.56 27.12 12.78
C LYS A 2 -15.54 25.63 13.13
N ALA A 3 -16.03 24.78 12.24
CA ALA A 3 -16.03 23.34 12.44
C ALA A 3 -14.60 22.78 12.39
N PHE A 4 -14.31 21.79 13.22
CA PHE A 4 -13.01 21.15 13.31
C PHE A 4 -13.17 19.69 13.76
N THR A 5 -12.42 18.80 13.11
CA THR A 5 -12.42 17.36 13.40
C THR A 5 -11.00 16.88 13.56
N LEU A 6 -10.73 16.13 14.64
CA LEU A 6 -9.46 15.46 14.86
C LEU A 6 -9.49 14.06 14.24
N ILE A 7 -8.45 13.76 13.45
CA ILE A 7 -8.25 12.48 12.77
C ILE A 7 -7.09 11.77 13.47
N TYR A 8 -7.34 10.56 13.96
CA TYR A 8 -6.33 9.74 14.62
C TYR A 8 -5.74 8.75 13.62
N TYR A 9 -4.42 8.54 13.68
CA TYR A 9 -3.74 7.64 12.76
C TYR A 9 -2.59 6.85 13.40
N ILE A 10 -2.28 5.73 12.78
CA ILE A 10 -1.04 4.97 13.00
C ILE A 10 -0.37 4.67 11.66
N VAL A 11 0.96 4.69 11.64
CA VAL A 11 1.82 4.19 10.57
C VAL A 11 2.55 2.94 11.09
N PRO A 12 2.10 1.72 10.74
CA PRO A 12 2.71 0.50 11.27
C PRO A 12 4.22 0.39 11.02
N GLN A 13 4.68 0.92 9.89
CA GLN A 13 6.10 0.93 9.52
C GLN A 13 6.96 1.80 10.44
N ASP A 14 6.36 2.79 11.10
CA ASP A 14 7.05 3.70 12.01
C ASP A 14 6.94 3.19 13.47
N ASN A 15 6.41 1.97 13.67
CA ASN A 15 6.16 1.34 14.98
C ASN A 15 5.22 2.13 15.90
N ASP A 16 4.25 2.83 15.31
CA ASP A 16 3.19 3.52 16.06
C ASP A 16 2.34 2.54 16.88
N ASP A 17 1.99 2.94 18.11
CA ASP A 17 1.07 2.20 18.98
C ASP A 17 -0.40 2.56 18.64
N VAL A 18 -1.25 1.54 18.52
CA VAL A 18 -2.68 1.70 18.27
C VAL A 18 -3.44 2.29 19.46
N GLU A 19 -2.95 2.09 20.68
CA GLU A 19 -3.55 2.64 21.90
C GLU A 19 -3.16 4.11 22.12
N ILE A 20 -2.06 4.55 21.50
CA ILE A 20 -1.55 5.92 21.58
C ILE A 20 -1.36 6.48 20.15
N PRO A 21 -2.45 6.67 19.39
CA PRO A 21 -2.35 7.09 17.99
C PRO A 21 -1.88 8.53 17.85
N ASN A 22 -1.20 8.80 16.74
CA ASN A 22 -0.92 10.17 16.27
C ASN A 22 -2.21 10.87 15.84
N ALA A 23 -2.19 12.19 15.71
CA ALA A 23 -3.38 12.95 15.32
C ALA A 23 -3.07 14.18 14.46
N PHE A 24 -4.00 14.52 13.56
CA PHE A 24 -3.99 15.76 12.79
C PHE A 24 -5.42 16.30 12.63
N GLY A 25 -5.55 17.60 12.33
CA GLY A 25 -6.83 18.29 12.27
C GLY A 25 -7.32 18.59 10.86
N ILE A 26 -8.62 18.48 10.62
CA ILE A 26 -9.30 18.93 9.41
C ILE A 26 -10.37 19.97 9.79
N GLY A 27 -10.38 21.11 9.09
CA GLY A 27 -11.34 22.20 9.29
C GLY A 27 -12.74 21.93 8.73
N LYS A 28 -13.33 20.78 9.06
CA LYS A 28 -14.68 20.35 8.66
C LYS A 28 -15.41 19.68 9.83
N GLN A 29 -16.73 19.59 9.75
CA GLN A 29 -17.50 18.74 10.67
C GLN A 29 -17.21 17.27 10.38
N ILE A 30 -17.34 16.39 11.38
CA ILE A 30 -16.93 14.99 11.30
C ILE A 30 -17.68 14.21 10.22
N ASP A 31 -18.95 14.53 10.01
CA ASP A 31 -19.86 14.00 9.00
C ASP A 31 -19.63 14.56 7.58
N GLN A 32 -18.75 15.56 7.46
CA GLN A 32 -18.38 16.20 6.20
C GLN A 32 -16.94 15.85 5.76
N VAL A 33 -16.19 15.11 6.58
CA VAL A 33 -14.85 14.64 6.23
C VAL A 33 -14.98 13.50 5.21
N THR A 34 -14.24 13.62 4.11
CA THR A 34 -14.17 12.61 3.04
C THR A 34 -12.77 12.00 2.93
N LEU A 35 -12.64 10.90 2.18
CA LEU A 35 -11.33 10.32 1.89
C LEU A 35 -10.41 11.32 1.18
N LYS A 36 -10.95 12.15 0.28
CA LYS A 36 -10.19 13.22 -0.39
C LYS A 36 -9.54 14.17 0.61
N ASP A 37 -10.30 14.59 1.62
CA ASP A 37 -9.82 15.53 2.64
C ASP A 37 -8.69 14.94 3.48
N ILE A 38 -8.78 13.64 3.80
CA ILE A 38 -7.74 12.90 4.50
C ILE A 38 -6.48 12.83 3.64
N LYS A 39 -6.60 12.41 2.37
CA LYS A 39 -5.47 12.33 1.43
C LYS A 39 -4.77 13.68 1.26
N SER A 40 -5.52 14.78 1.14
CA SER A 40 -4.93 16.11 0.93
C SER A 40 -4.36 16.75 2.20
N SER A 41 -4.81 16.32 3.38
CA SER A 41 -4.41 16.92 4.67
C SER A 41 -3.47 16.03 5.50
N PHE A 42 -3.16 14.81 5.03
CA PHE A 42 -2.31 13.89 5.76
C PHE A 42 -0.91 14.49 5.95
N PRO A 43 -0.38 14.53 7.20
CA PRO A 43 0.79 15.35 7.52
C PRO A 43 2.13 14.74 7.09
N LEU A 44 2.15 13.46 6.71
CA LEU A 44 3.39 12.76 6.37
C LEU A 44 3.59 12.66 4.86
N GLN A 45 4.83 12.85 4.43
CA GLN A 45 5.22 12.71 3.03
C GLN A 45 5.18 11.25 2.58
N GLY A 46 4.93 11.05 1.28
CA GLY A 46 4.85 9.75 0.64
C GLY A 46 3.46 9.38 0.14
N GLU A 47 3.36 8.17 -0.39
CA GLU A 47 2.10 7.57 -0.85
C GLU A 47 1.62 6.53 0.17
N TYR A 48 0.32 6.53 0.47
CA TYR A 48 -0.24 5.69 1.54
C TYR A 48 -1.54 5.01 1.11
N ILE A 49 -1.71 3.77 1.57
CA ILE A 49 -3.02 3.10 1.62
C ILE A 49 -3.67 3.43 2.96
N PHE A 50 -4.79 4.15 2.93
CA PHE A 50 -5.58 4.48 4.10
C PHE A 50 -6.63 3.41 4.36
N ARG A 51 -6.61 2.82 5.56
CA ARG A 51 -7.66 1.90 6.05
C ARG A 51 -8.28 2.45 7.32
N PHE A 52 -9.58 2.39 7.44
CA PHE A 52 -10.33 2.94 8.55
C PHE A 52 -10.75 1.85 9.52
N ARG A 53 -10.55 2.09 10.82
CA ARG A 53 -11.03 1.19 11.86
C ARG A 53 -12.55 1.29 11.89
N TYR A 54 -13.22 0.15 11.87
CA TYR A 54 -14.66 0.08 11.88
C TYR A 54 -15.12 -1.04 12.81
N LYS A 55 -16.20 -0.76 13.56
CA LYS A 55 -16.82 -1.72 14.46
C LYS A 55 -18.05 -2.30 13.79
N THR A 56 -18.01 -3.59 13.48
CA THR A 56 -19.19 -4.37 13.09
C THR A 56 -19.93 -4.85 14.34
N SER A 57 -21.04 -5.57 14.17
CA SER A 57 -21.78 -6.18 15.28
C SER A 57 -20.93 -7.16 16.11
N HIS A 58 -19.96 -7.83 15.48
CA HIS A 58 -19.20 -8.91 16.11
C HIS A 58 -17.72 -8.59 16.27
N ASN A 59 -17.13 -7.80 15.36
CA ASN A 59 -15.69 -7.66 15.25
C ASN A 59 -15.27 -6.19 14.99
N THR A 60 -13.99 -5.92 15.19
CA THR A 60 -13.35 -4.68 14.72
C THR A 60 -12.48 -5.00 13.53
N VAL A 61 -12.66 -4.27 12.44
CA VAL A 61 -11.97 -4.50 11.17
C VAL A 61 -11.33 -3.21 10.66
N TRP A 62 -10.43 -3.36 9.70
CA TRP A 62 -9.83 -2.26 8.95
C TRP A 62 -10.34 -2.34 7.51
N LEU A 63 -10.94 -1.26 7.01
CA LEU A 63 -11.52 -1.22 5.67
C LEU A 63 -11.04 -0.03 4.86
N ASP A 64 -10.81 -0.29 3.59
CA ASP A 64 -10.56 0.65 2.52
C ASP A 64 -11.88 1.23 2.01
N LEU A 65 -11.82 2.47 1.52
CA LEU A 65 -12.97 3.14 0.92
C LEU A 65 -12.80 3.19 -0.60
N PRO A 66 -13.87 2.94 -1.36
CA PRO A 66 -13.78 2.76 -2.81
C PRO A 66 -13.61 4.07 -3.58
N THR A 67 -14.07 5.20 -3.02
CA THR A 67 -14.06 6.50 -3.70
C THR A 67 -13.59 7.62 -2.80
N ASP A 68 -13.01 8.66 -3.40
CA ASP A 68 -12.54 9.86 -2.70
C ASP A 68 -13.68 10.67 -2.05
N THR A 69 -14.90 10.50 -2.53
CA THR A 69 -16.13 11.12 -2.00
C THR A 69 -16.80 10.27 -0.92
N SER A 70 -16.28 9.08 -0.63
CA SER A 70 -16.84 8.20 0.40
C SER A 70 -16.82 8.86 1.76
N GLN A 71 -17.93 8.70 2.48
CA GLN A 71 -18.06 9.09 3.89
C GLN A 71 -17.16 8.21 4.75
N ILE A 72 -16.51 8.82 5.74
CA ILE A 72 -15.55 8.12 6.59
C ILE A 72 -16.30 7.40 7.73
N PRO A 73 -16.07 6.09 7.94
CA PRO A 73 -16.68 5.35 9.03
C PRO A 73 -16.12 5.82 10.38
N LEU A 74 -16.99 5.85 11.39
CA LEU A 74 -16.62 6.19 12.77
C LEU A 74 -16.32 4.93 13.58
N PHE A 75 -15.35 5.05 14.47
CA PHE A 75 -15.01 4.07 15.49
C PHE A 75 -15.03 4.76 16.85
N ASN A 76 -15.98 4.39 17.72
CA ASN A 76 -16.17 5.05 19.03
C ASN A 76 -16.25 6.59 18.91
N ASN A 77 -17.10 7.10 18.02
CA ASN A 77 -17.29 8.54 17.74
C ASN A 77 -16.04 9.31 17.25
N ARG A 78 -14.99 8.62 16.80
CA ARG A 78 -13.80 9.23 16.21
C ARG A 78 -13.42 8.56 14.89
N ILE A 79 -12.62 9.25 14.09
CA ILE A 79 -11.99 8.67 12.90
C ILE A 79 -10.63 8.13 13.30
N LEU A 80 -10.42 6.81 13.14
CA LEU A 80 -9.12 6.17 13.37
C LEU A 80 -8.69 5.45 12.10
N LEU A 81 -7.53 5.82 11.57
CA LEU A 81 -6.98 5.27 10.35
C LEU A 81 -5.65 4.56 10.58
N LYS A 82 -5.36 3.58 9.72
CA LYS A 82 -4.06 2.94 9.57
C LYS A 82 -3.53 3.35 8.20
N ALA A 83 -2.45 4.12 8.19
CA ALA A 83 -1.78 4.59 6.98
C ALA A 83 -0.60 3.66 6.67
N THR A 84 -0.76 2.81 5.67
CA THR A 84 0.33 1.92 5.21
C THR A 84 1.12 2.63 4.12
N ARG A 85 2.37 3.01 4.41
CA ARG A 85 3.25 3.66 3.42
C ARG A 85 3.57 2.70 2.26
N ILE A 86 3.40 3.18 1.04
CA ILE A 86 3.75 2.48 -0.21
C ILE A 86 5.12 2.96 -0.69
N SER A 87 5.32 4.27 -0.72
CA SER A 87 6.55 4.91 -1.20
C SER A 87 6.80 6.22 -0.45
N TRP A 88 8.05 6.69 -0.47
CA TRP A 88 8.44 8.00 0.06
C TRP A 88 8.26 9.12 -0.97
N GLU A 89 8.19 8.77 -2.24
CA GLU A 89 8.08 9.70 -3.34
C GLU A 89 6.61 10.04 -3.57
N SER A 90 6.25 11.33 -3.41
CA SER A 90 4.94 11.79 -3.87
C SER A 90 4.95 11.86 -5.40
N PRO A 91 3.91 11.36 -6.10
CA PRO A 91 3.88 11.26 -7.57
C PRO A 91 3.95 12.61 -8.33
N ASN A 92 4.03 13.75 -7.63
CA ASN A 92 4.10 15.08 -8.24
C ASN A 92 5.51 15.53 -8.69
N ASN A 93 6.55 14.72 -8.54
CA ASN A 93 7.94 15.13 -8.85
C ASN A 93 8.49 14.69 -10.22
N GLN A 94 7.66 14.26 -11.17
CA GLN A 94 8.16 13.72 -12.45
C GLN A 94 8.14 14.63 -13.69
N ASN A 95 7.86 15.95 -13.64
CA ASN A 95 7.80 16.74 -14.90
C ASN A 95 8.19 18.23 -14.85
N GLN A 96 9.32 18.63 -14.23
CA GLN A 96 9.87 19.99 -14.42
C GLN A 96 11.41 20.06 -14.49
N GLN A 97 12.00 19.41 -15.49
CA GLN A 97 13.31 19.77 -16.09
C GLN A 97 13.16 19.36 -17.56
N THR A 98 13.05 20.23 -18.58
CA THR A 98 14.01 21.26 -19.03
C THR A 98 13.34 22.15 -20.09
N GLN A 99 13.29 23.47 -19.91
CA GLN A 99 13.20 24.43 -21.02
C GLN A 99 14.11 25.64 -20.71
N GLY A 100 15.26 25.66 -21.38
CA GLY A 100 16.25 26.74 -21.35
C GLY A 100 17.30 26.52 -22.46
N GLN A 101 17.27 27.40 -23.46
CA GLN A 101 18.09 27.56 -24.68
C GLN A 101 19.61 27.76 -24.36
N GLN A 102 20.65 27.63 -25.21
CA GLN A 102 20.89 27.46 -26.65
C GLN A 102 22.39 27.07 -26.89
N GLN A 103 22.65 26.07 -27.74
CA GLN A 103 23.60 26.01 -28.88
C GLN A 103 25.08 26.50 -28.80
N VAL A 104 26.05 25.58 -28.95
CA VAL A 104 27.22 25.71 -29.88
C VAL A 104 27.62 24.33 -30.44
N ASN A 105 27.79 24.25 -31.76
CA ASN A 105 28.23 23.08 -32.55
C ASN A 105 29.71 22.72 -32.32
N SER A 106 30.04 21.43 -32.24
CA SER A 106 31.07 20.79 -33.12
C SER A 106 31.01 19.24 -33.09
N THR A 107 30.80 18.68 -34.28
CA THR A 107 31.57 17.58 -34.90
C THR A 107 31.59 16.16 -34.28
N ALA A 108 31.00 15.24 -35.06
CA ALA A 108 31.37 13.85 -35.35
C ALA A 108 31.05 12.71 -34.35
N GLN A 109 30.22 11.80 -34.87
CA GLN A 109 30.31 10.33 -34.82
C GLN A 109 30.49 9.65 -33.46
N GLN A 110 29.39 9.15 -32.92
CA GLN A 110 29.34 7.74 -32.54
C GLN A 110 27.88 7.24 -32.48
N GLN A 111 27.56 6.33 -33.40
CA GLN A 111 26.42 5.44 -33.29
C GLN A 111 26.68 4.47 -32.13
N SER A 112 25.79 4.43 -31.16
CA SER A 112 25.62 3.28 -30.27
C SER A 112 24.12 3.05 -30.11
N GLN A 113 23.69 1.93 -30.68
CA GLN A 113 22.32 1.44 -30.63
C GLN A 113 22.00 1.04 -29.19
N ASN A 114 21.17 1.83 -28.50
CA ASN A 114 20.47 1.35 -27.32
C ASN A 114 19.13 0.79 -27.77
N GLN A 115 19.10 -0.52 -27.99
CA GLN A 115 17.85 -1.27 -28.11
C GLN A 115 17.21 -1.42 -26.73
N SER A 116 15.93 -1.06 -26.69
CA SER A 116 14.97 -1.20 -25.60
C SER A 116 14.86 -2.65 -25.12
N THR A 117 15.31 -2.90 -23.89
CA THR A 117 15.09 -4.17 -23.18
C THR A 117 13.86 -4.03 -22.28
N THR A 118 12.66 -4.24 -22.82
CA THR A 118 11.44 -4.32 -21.99
C THR A 118 10.41 -5.33 -22.50
N GLN A 119 10.84 -6.34 -23.26
CA GLN A 119 9.96 -7.47 -23.63
C GLN A 119 10.69 -8.81 -23.51
N GLN A 120 11.19 -9.16 -22.32
CA GLN A 120 11.64 -10.53 -22.04
C GLN A 120 11.29 -11.09 -20.64
N VAL A 121 10.63 -10.34 -19.76
CA VAL A 121 10.35 -10.82 -18.38
C VAL A 121 9.07 -11.66 -18.21
N PHE A 122 8.25 -11.84 -19.27
CA PHE A 122 6.93 -12.49 -19.12
C PHE A 122 6.87 -13.98 -19.52
N ALA A 123 7.98 -14.59 -19.94
CA ALA A 123 7.99 -15.98 -20.40
C ALA A 123 8.52 -17.01 -19.39
N GLN A 124 8.90 -16.61 -18.16
CA GLN A 124 9.57 -17.52 -17.21
C GLN A 124 8.69 -17.98 -16.02
N PHE A 125 7.37 -17.74 -16.04
CA PHE A 125 6.48 -18.16 -14.95
C PHE A 125 5.56 -19.36 -15.26
N GLN A 126 5.87 -20.17 -16.27
CA GLN A 126 5.13 -21.41 -16.52
C GLN A 126 6.06 -22.61 -16.71
N GLN A 127 6.39 -23.27 -15.59
CA GLN A 127 6.67 -24.72 -15.55
C GLN A 127 6.11 -25.36 -14.26
N PRO A 128 5.77 -26.66 -14.29
CA PRO A 128 4.70 -27.25 -13.48
C PRO A 128 5.15 -27.87 -12.15
N GLN A 129 4.21 -27.88 -11.21
CA GLN A 129 4.22 -28.67 -9.97
C GLN A 129 4.21 -30.18 -10.30
N GLN A 130 5.30 -30.90 -10.09
CA GLN A 130 5.27 -32.38 -10.13
C GLN A 130 6.01 -33.11 -8.99
N ASN A 131 6.67 -32.43 -8.06
CA ASN A 131 7.51 -33.13 -7.06
C ASN A 131 6.89 -33.38 -5.67
N GLN A 132 5.56 -33.30 -5.50
CA GLN A 132 4.94 -33.55 -4.18
C GLN A 132 4.25 -34.92 -4.00
N GLN A 133 4.14 -35.77 -5.02
CA GLN A 133 3.44 -37.06 -4.87
C GLN A 133 4.34 -38.27 -4.52
N GLN A 134 5.67 -38.15 -4.55
CA GLN A 134 6.54 -39.29 -4.22
C GLN A 134 6.88 -39.42 -2.73
N VAL A 135 6.69 -38.38 -1.92
CA VAL A 135 7.05 -38.45 -0.49
C VAL A 135 5.97 -39.14 0.35
N GLN A 136 4.72 -39.23 -0.14
CA GLN A 136 3.62 -39.80 0.64
C GLN A 136 3.49 -41.33 0.53
N MET A 137 4.03 -41.96 -0.52
CA MET A 137 4.03 -43.42 -0.65
C MET A 137 5.14 -44.13 0.15
N GLN A 138 6.16 -43.42 0.63
CA GLN A 138 7.25 -44.05 1.40
C GLN A 138 7.00 -44.06 2.92
N GLN A 139 5.98 -43.37 3.41
CA GLN A 139 5.59 -43.43 4.84
C GLN A 139 4.51 -44.46 5.16
N GLN A 140 3.79 -45.00 4.17
CA GLN A 140 2.80 -46.06 4.42
C GLN A 140 3.38 -47.46 4.51
N SER A 141 4.59 -47.70 4.01
CA SER A 141 5.24 -49.03 4.07
C SER A 141 6.02 -49.30 5.35
N GLN A 142 6.15 -48.33 6.27
CA GLN A 142 6.80 -48.56 7.58
C GLN A 142 5.83 -48.86 8.73
N ASN A 143 4.51 -48.69 8.54
CA ASN A 143 3.52 -48.88 9.61
C ASN A 143 2.79 -50.24 9.59
N GLN A 144 3.21 -51.21 8.76
CA GLN A 144 2.54 -52.52 8.69
C GLN A 144 3.22 -53.67 9.45
N ASN A 145 4.35 -53.44 10.15
CA ASN A 145 5.07 -54.53 10.84
C ASN A 145 4.91 -54.54 12.38
N LEU A 146 3.75 -54.17 12.92
CA LEU A 146 3.58 -54.21 14.37
C LEU A 146 2.17 -54.55 14.87
N ILE A 147 1.54 -55.61 14.36
CA ILE A 147 0.51 -56.35 15.12
C ILE A 147 0.56 -57.83 14.71
N ASP A 148 1.23 -58.65 15.53
CA ASP A 148 0.93 -60.08 15.63
C ASP A 148 1.13 -60.49 17.10
N PHE A 149 0.01 -60.66 17.80
CA PHE A 149 -0.19 -61.42 19.04
C PHE A 149 -1.60 -62.02 18.97
#